data_AF-A0A8H8JA51-F1
#
_entry.id   AF-A0A8H8JA51-F1
#
_cell.length_a   1.000
_cell.length_b   1.000
_cell.length_c   1.000
_cell.angle_alpha   90.00
_cell.angle_beta   90.00
_cell.angle_gamma   90.00
#
_symmetry.space_group_name_H-M   'P 1'
#
loop_
_entity.id
_entity.type
_entity.pdbx_description
1 polymer ?
#
loop_
_entity_poly.entity_id
_entity_poly.type
_entity_poly.pdbx_seq_one_letter_code
_entity_poly.pdbx_strand_id
1 'polypeptide(L)'
;MISPEEQRAQGVVSYGENDEIRSEDFMSTKWDAKPDSHSGMPASKQEQLLRFPQAGFNPTDPWVMQVLVYLQENLMNAAIKKCGIAIPKSARAHIVPVVNNHELSVRGSYDVIAFSTRGSSSLASLLSGGDYDGDNVAAIWDENITNYFTNYTDITLARPSPDFETQNFNKSNEVLKDLTASPSSRGHIIEVKLREAILAGATKEKREGLYNLFYRLSVYKNGLSHPETIRLGHMLYGFQKAYLLGGRPIFIAHF
;
A
#
# COMPACT_ATOMS: atom_id res chain seq x y z
N MET A 1 14.63 14.02 -25.60
CA MET A 1 14.21 12.61 -25.53
C MET A 1 14.51 12.14 -24.12
N ILE A 2 13.52 11.61 -23.41
CA ILE A 2 13.67 11.03 -22.07
C ILE A 2 14.46 9.71 -22.22
N SER A 3 15.44 9.45 -21.36
CA SER A 3 16.28 8.26 -21.47
C SER A 3 15.50 6.97 -21.16
N PRO A 4 15.89 5.80 -21.69
CA PRO A 4 15.26 4.51 -21.35
C PRO A 4 15.35 4.15 -19.86
N GLU A 5 16.26 4.78 -19.11
CA GLU A 5 16.41 4.62 -17.66
C GLU A 5 15.42 5.52 -16.91
N GLU A 6 15.19 6.75 -17.40
CA GLU A 6 14.17 7.66 -16.88
C GLU A 6 12.74 7.13 -17.12
N GLN A 7 12.50 6.44 -18.24
CA GLN A 7 11.21 5.78 -18.51
C GLN A 7 10.93 4.59 -17.57
N ARG A 8 11.98 3.86 -17.14
CA ARG A 8 11.86 2.76 -16.17
C ARG A 8 11.59 3.27 -14.77
N ALA A 9 12.28 4.33 -14.35
CA ALA A 9 12.09 4.94 -13.03
C ALA A 9 10.69 5.56 -12.85
N GLN A 10 10.08 6.07 -13.92
CA GLN A 10 8.80 6.78 -13.89
C GLN A 10 7.57 5.91 -13.69
N GLY A 11 7.71 4.57 -13.62
CA GLY A 11 6.67 3.63 -13.16
C GLY A 11 5.24 4.10 -13.43
N VAL A 12 4.86 4.24 -14.71
CA VAL A 12 3.62 4.90 -15.19
C VAL A 12 2.33 4.12 -14.82
N VAL A 13 2.36 3.35 -13.74
CA VAL A 13 1.23 2.67 -13.13
C VAL A 13 1.23 2.96 -11.64
N SER A 14 0.41 3.92 -11.21
CA SER A 14 0.07 4.10 -9.81
C SER A 14 -0.82 2.92 -9.37
N TYR A 15 -0.28 1.96 -8.62
CA TYR A 15 -1.12 1.03 -7.87
C TYR A 15 -1.64 1.75 -6.63
N GLY A 16 -2.95 1.95 -6.58
CA GLY A 16 -3.63 2.53 -5.42
C GLY A 16 -3.55 1.56 -4.25
N GLU A 17 -3.18 2.08 -3.09
CA GLU A 17 -2.84 1.33 -1.87
C GLU A 17 -4.08 0.85 -1.07
N ASN A 18 -5.19 0.50 -1.75
CA ASN A 18 -6.38 -0.03 -1.06
C ASN A 18 -7.22 -1.03 -1.87
N ASP A 19 -6.68 -1.56 -2.97
CA ASP A 19 -7.28 -2.73 -3.59
C ASP A 19 -6.26 -3.86 -3.47
N GLU A 20 -6.52 -4.84 -2.60
CA GLU A 20 -5.97 -6.19 -2.76
C GLU A 20 -6.51 -6.74 -4.08
N ILE A 21 -5.94 -6.29 -5.18
CA ILE A 21 -6.12 -6.90 -6.49
C ILE A 21 -5.27 -8.16 -6.41
N ARG A 22 -5.93 -9.30 -6.21
CA ARG A 22 -5.31 -10.63 -6.29
C ARG A 22 -4.44 -10.65 -7.54
N SER A 23 -3.26 -11.25 -7.48
CA SER A 23 -2.37 -11.42 -8.63
C SER A 23 -3.03 -12.14 -9.82
N GLU A 24 -4.17 -12.77 -9.60
CA GLU A 24 -5.07 -13.35 -10.61
C GLU A 24 -5.85 -12.31 -11.44
N ASP A 25 -6.05 -11.08 -10.94
CA ASP A 25 -6.82 -10.02 -11.63
C ASP A 25 -5.96 -9.20 -12.61
N PHE A 26 -4.63 -9.24 -12.52
CA PHE A 26 -3.75 -8.55 -13.48
C PHE A 26 -3.52 -9.30 -14.79
N MET A 27 -3.89 -10.59 -14.86
CA MET A 27 -3.56 -11.45 -15.99
C MET A 27 -4.75 -11.96 -16.80
N SER A 28 -6.00 -11.52 -16.60
CA SER A 28 -7.10 -12.23 -17.28
C SER A 28 -8.37 -11.48 -17.73
N THR A 29 -8.64 -10.20 -17.47
CA THR A 29 -10.04 -9.71 -17.68
C THR A 29 -10.26 -8.57 -18.67
N LYS A 30 -9.23 -7.97 -19.28
CA LYS A 30 -9.44 -6.88 -20.26
C LYS A 30 -8.86 -7.12 -21.66
N TRP A 31 -7.83 -7.95 -21.78
CA TRP A 31 -7.21 -8.28 -23.08
C TRP A 31 -7.82 -9.51 -23.75
N ASP A 32 -8.49 -10.37 -22.98
CA ASP A 32 -9.18 -11.57 -23.49
C ASP A 32 -10.65 -11.33 -23.87
N ALA A 33 -11.09 -10.08 -23.79
CA ALA A 33 -12.44 -9.70 -24.17
C ALA A 33 -12.58 -9.81 -25.70
N LYS A 34 -13.23 -10.89 -26.14
CA LYS A 34 -13.48 -11.14 -27.56
C LYS A 34 -14.22 -9.94 -28.18
N PRO A 35 -13.97 -9.63 -29.46
CA PRO A 35 -14.77 -8.65 -30.18
C PRO A 35 -16.25 -8.97 -30.02
N ASP A 36 -17.06 -7.92 -29.97
CA ASP A 36 -18.51 -8.05 -29.87
C ASP A 36 -19.01 -8.99 -30.97
N SER A 37 -19.78 -10.01 -30.57
CA SER A 37 -20.16 -11.12 -31.45
C SER A 37 -21.09 -10.71 -32.59
N HIS A 38 -21.70 -9.52 -32.49
CA HIS A 38 -22.65 -9.01 -33.48
C HIS A 38 -22.04 -7.93 -34.39
N SER A 39 -21.29 -6.98 -33.82
CA SER A 39 -20.70 -5.85 -34.55
C SER A 39 -19.24 -6.06 -34.95
N GLY A 40 -18.55 -7.04 -34.36
CA GLY A 40 -17.12 -7.23 -34.53
C GLY A 40 -16.27 -6.12 -33.89
N MET A 41 -16.89 -5.20 -33.13
CA MET A 41 -16.17 -4.11 -32.48
C MET A 41 -15.26 -4.63 -31.36
N PRO A 42 -14.04 -4.09 -31.21
CA PRO A 42 -13.19 -4.38 -30.08
C PRO A 42 -13.87 -4.08 -28.73
N ALA A 43 -13.55 -4.86 -27.70
CA ALA A 43 -14.19 -4.74 -26.40
C ALA A 43 -13.81 -3.44 -25.65
N SER A 44 -12.59 -2.92 -25.86
CA SER A 44 -12.13 -1.68 -25.22
C SER A 44 -12.32 -0.46 -26.12
N LYS A 45 -12.76 0.66 -25.53
CA LYS A 45 -12.89 1.95 -26.25
C LYS A 45 -11.55 2.49 -26.76
N GLN A 46 -10.46 2.17 -26.07
CA GLN A 46 -9.09 2.48 -26.49
C GLN A 46 -8.71 1.74 -27.77
N GLU A 47 -9.06 0.46 -27.86
CA GLU A 47 -8.80 -0.33 -29.06
C GLU A 47 -9.71 0.09 -30.22
N GLN A 48 -10.99 0.39 -29.96
CA GLN A 48 -11.88 0.99 -30.95
C GLN A 48 -11.25 2.27 -31.55
N LEU A 49 -10.73 3.17 -30.70
CA LEU A 49 -10.06 4.38 -31.14
C LEU A 49 -8.81 4.11 -31.99
N LEU A 50 -8.02 3.09 -31.66
CA LEU A 50 -6.83 2.73 -32.45
C LEU A 50 -7.19 2.12 -33.82
N ARG A 51 -8.30 1.38 -33.89
CA ARG A 51 -8.76 0.71 -35.12
C ARG A 51 -9.43 1.67 -36.11
N PHE A 52 -10.07 2.74 -35.65
CA PHE A 52 -10.75 3.69 -36.54
C PHE A 52 -9.80 4.32 -37.58
N PRO A 53 -8.63 4.89 -37.21
CA PRO A 53 -7.67 5.39 -38.21
C PRO A 53 -7.13 4.30 -39.14
N GLN A 54 -6.91 3.08 -38.64
CA GLN A 54 -6.44 1.95 -39.46
C GLN A 54 -7.47 1.55 -40.53
N ALA A 55 -8.76 1.74 -40.23
CA ALA A 55 -9.86 1.51 -41.16
C ALA A 55 -10.16 2.75 -42.04
N GLY A 56 -9.39 3.84 -41.92
CA GLY A 56 -9.51 5.04 -42.74
C GLY A 56 -10.46 6.13 -42.20
N PHE A 57 -10.94 5.99 -40.96
CA PHE A 57 -11.73 7.05 -40.31
C PHE A 57 -10.84 8.19 -39.83
N ASN A 58 -11.38 9.41 -39.88
CA ASN A 58 -10.71 10.61 -39.38
C ASN A 58 -11.05 10.86 -37.91
N PRO A 59 -10.14 11.46 -37.12
CA PRO A 59 -10.41 11.83 -35.73
C PRO A 59 -11.61 12.75 -35.56
N THR A 60 -11.94 13.55 -36.58
CA THR A 60 -13.08 14.49 -36.61
C THR A 60 -14.41 13.81 -36.89
N ASP A 61 -14.42 12.54 -37.30
CA ASP A 61 -15.66 11.83 -37.60
C ASP A 61 -16.50 11.70 -36.32
N PRO A 62 -17.83 11.91 -36.38
CA PRO A 62 -18.67 11.97 -35.18
C PRO A 62 -18.52 10.75 -34.25
N TRP A 63 -18.40 9.56 -34.84
CA TRP A 63 -18.25 8.30 -34.11
C TRP A 63 -16.90 8.19 -33.39
N VAL A 64 -15.82 8.68 -34.01
CA VAL A 64 -14.47 8.71 -33.41
C VAL A 64 -14.42 9.78 -32.32
N MET A 65 -15.00 10.96 -32.58
CA MET A 65 -15.10 12.05 -31.61
C MET A 65 -15.86 11.65 -30.35
N GLN A 66 -16.96 10.91 -30.46
CA GLN A 66 -17.70 10.42 -29.29
C GLN A 66 -16.83 9.51 -28.39
N VAL A 67 -16.05 8.62 -29.01
CA VAL A 67 -15.14 7.74 -28.26
C VAL A 67 -14.00 8.53 -27.62
N LEU A 68 -13.45 9.53 -28.32
CA LEU A 68 -12.44 10.44 -27.79
C LEU A 68 -12.94 11.22 -26.58
N VAL A 69 -14.11 11.86 -26.69
CA VAL A 69 -14.72 12.62 -25.59
C VAL A 69 -14.97 11.72 -24.39
N TYR A 70 -15.52 10.52 -24.60
CA TYR A 70 -15.74 9.55 -23.53
C TYR A 70 -14.43 9.15 -22.81
N LEU A 71 -13.35 8.90 -23.57
CA LEU A 71 -12.05 8.56 -22.98
C LEU A 71 -11.45 9.75 -22.22
N GLN A 72 -11.57 10.97 -22.76
CA GLN A 72 -11.13 12.19 -22.12
C GLN A 72 -11.87 12.45 -20.80
N GLU A 73 -13.20 12.34 -20.79
CA GLU A 73 -14.01 12.49 -19.58
C GLU A 73 -13.63 11.47 -18.51
N ASN A 74 -13.40 10.22 -18.91
CA ASN A 74 -12.95 9.19 -17.97
C ASN A 74 -11.57 9.48 -17.39
N LEU A 75 -10.63 9.97 -18.20
CA LEU A 75 -9.32 10.37 -17.72
C LEU A 75 -9.41 11.57 -16.77
N MET A 76 -10.23 12.57 -17.09
CA MET A 76 -10.46 13.72 -16.22
C MET A 76 -11.10 13.29 -14.90
N ASN A 77 -12.15 12.47 -14.95
CA ASN A 77 -12.81 11.95 -13.75
C ASN A 77 -11.88 11.10 -12.89
N ALA A 78 -11.03 10.28 -13.50
CA ALA A 78 -10.02 9.50 -12.78
C ALA A 78 -8.98 10.42 -12.12
N ALA A 79 -8.49 11.43 -12.83
CA ALA A 79 -7.55 12.41 -12.31
C ALA A 79 -8.14 13.21 -11.13
N ILE A 80 -9.40 13.66 -11.26
CA ILE A 80 -10.12 14.42 -10.22
C ILE A 80 -10.39 13.53 -9.00
N LYS A 81 -10.91 12.32 -9.19
CA LYS A 81 -11.26 11.42 -8.07
C LYS A 81 -10.03 10.97 -7.29
N LYS A 82 -8.92 10.68 -7.97
CA LYS A 82 -7.69 10.20 -7.33
C LYS A 82 -6.76 11.33 -6.88
N CYS A 83 -6.99 12.58 -7.34
CA CYS A 83 -6.07 13.70 -7.16
C CYS A 83 -4.63 13.30 -7.53
N GLY A 84 -4.47 12.63 -8.69
CA GLY A 84 -3.18 12.08 -9.12
C GLY A 84 -2.26 13.18 -9.64
N ILE A 85 -1.47 13.78 -8.77
CA ILE A 85 -0.43 14.75 -9.16
C ILE A 85 0.79 13.95 -9.63
N ALA A 86 1.10 14.04 -10.93
CA ALA A 86 2.29 13.41 -11.49
C ALA A 86 3.55 14.16 -11.00
N ILE A 87 4.47 13.42 -10.38
CA ILE A 87 5.79 13.92 -9.97
C ILE A 87 6.84 13.18 -10.83
N PRO A 88 7.29 13.74 -11.96
CA PRO A 88 8.15 13.03 -12.91
C PRO A 88 9.50 12.61 -12.32
N LYS A 89 9.98 13.33 -11.31
CA LYS A 89 11.22 13.03 -10.56
C LYS A 89 10.91 12.24 -9.28
N SER A 90 10.17 11.15 -9.45
CA SER A 90 9.89 10.19 -8.38
C SER A 90 9.83 8.77 -8.93
N ALA A 91 10.09 7.79 -8.07
CA ALA A 91 9.99 6.37 -8.37
C ALA A 91 9.52 5.60 -7.14
N ARG A 92 8.85 4.47 -7.35
CA ARG A 92 8.52 3.50 -6.30
C ARG A 92 9.31 2.22 -6.56
N ALA A 93 10.08 1.77 -5.57
CA ALA A 93 10.95 0.60 -5.72
C ALA A 93 11.14 -0.13 -4.39
N HIS A 94 11.55 -1.40 -4.49
CA HIS A 94 11.80 -2.26 -3.34
C HIS A 94 13.01 -1.78 -2.57
N ILE A 95 12.92 -1.82 -1.24
CA ILE A 95 14.03 -1.44 -0.37
C ILE A 95 14.91 -2.61 -0.03
N VAL A 96 16.22 -2.38 -0.06
CA VAL A 96 17.23 -3.38 0.30
C VAL A 96 18.20 -2.81 1.35
N PRO A 97 18.57 -3.59 2.38
CA PRO A 97 19.55 -3.16 3.36
C PRO A 97 20.96 -3.30 2.79
N VAL A 98 21.80 -2.28 2.97
CA VAL A 98 23.18 -2.27 2.48
C VAL A 98 24.15 -1.89 3.58
N VAL A 99 25.21 -2.69 3.73
CA VAL A 99 26.28 -2.45 4.70
C VAL A 99 27.35 -1.55 4.10
N ASN A 100 27.71 -1.78 2.83
CA ASN A 100 28.71 -1.01 2.09
C ASN A 100 28.34 -0.81 0.61
N ASN A 101 28.62 0.38 0.05
CA ASN A 101 28.28 0.74 -1.33
C ASN A 101 28.88 -0.20 -2.40
N HIS A 102 30.00 -0.87 -2.11
CA HIS A 102 30.63 -1.80 -3.04
C HIS A 102 29.76 -3.06 -3.28
N GLU A 103 28.91 -3.46 -2.32
CA GLU A 103 28.07 -4.66 -2.44
C GLU A 103 26.98 -4.50 -3.50
N LEU A 104 26.47 -3.27 -3.69
CA LEU A 104 25.45 -2.96 -4.70
C LEU A 104 26.00 -3.12 -6.13
N SER A 105 27.21 -2.61 -6.37
CA SER A 105 27.84 -2.69 -7.69
C SER A 105 28.26 -4.11 -8.05
N VAL A 106 28.61 -4.93 -7.05
CA VAL A 106 29.03 -6.34 -7.29
C VAL A 106 27.83 -7.25 -7.52
N ARG A 107 26.67 -6.98 -6.91
CA ARG A 107 25.47 -7.81 -7.04
C ARG A 107 24.60 -7.48 -8.25
N GLY A 108 24.88 -6.39 -8.98
CA GLY A 108 24.10 -6.01 -10.16
C GLY A 108 22.63 -5.77 -9.85
N SER A 109 22.34 -5.20 -8.67
CA SER A 109 20.98 -4.91 -8.24
C SER A 109 20.50 -3.61 -8.91
N TYR A 110 19.60 -3.73 -9.87
CA TYR A 110 18.90 -2.61 -10.51
C TYR A 110 17.48 -2.49 -9.94
N ASP A 111 16.85 -1.33 -10.15
CA ASP A 111 15.44 -1.09 -9.80
C ASP A 111 15.12 -1.27 -8.30
N VAL A 112 16.11 -1.00 -7.42
CA VAL A 112 15.96 -1.05 -5.95
C VAL A 112 16.47 0.24 -5.30
N ILE A 113 15.96 0.53 -4.10
CA ILE A 113 16.42 1.61 -3.25
C ILE A 113 17.23 1.02 -2.09
N ALA A 114 18.50 1.42 -2.00
CA ALA A 114 19.40 0.94 -0.97
C ALA A 114 19.32 1.83 0.30
N PHE A 115 19.01 1.23 1.43
CA PHE A 115 19.09 1.88 2.74
C PHE A 115 20.32 1.42 3.52
N SER A 116 20.99 2.37 4.17
CA SER A 116 22.09 2.09 5.09
C SER A 116 21.60 1.26 6.28
N THR A 117 22.36 0.22 6.64
CA THR A 117 22.17 -0.54 7.90
C THR A 117 22.82 0.13 9.11
N ARG A 118 23.57 1.21 8.90
CA ARG A 118 24.20 1.99 9.97
C ARG A 118 23.21 2.97 10.58
N GLY A 119 23.29 3.14 11.89
CA GLY A 119 22.46 4.05 12.68
C GLY A 119 21.90 3.36 13.91
N SER A 120 21.25 4.12 14.78
CA SER A 120 20.54 3.57 15.95
C SER A 120 19.22 2.88 15.56
N SER A 121 18.77 3.05 14.32
CA SER A 121 17.49 2.56 13.83
C SER A 121 17.52 2.43 12.30
N SER A 122 16.81 1.44 11.76
CA SER A 122 16.68 1.30 10.31
C SER A 122 15.83 2.43 9.74
N LEU A 123 16.16 2.90 8.54
CA LEU A 123 15.38 3.92 7.86
C LEU A 123 13.99 3.38 7.48
N ALA A 124 13.90 2.09 7.13
CA ALA A 124 12.63 1.41 6.85
C ALA A 124 11.63 1.57 8.01
N SER A 125 12.09 1.37 9.25
CA SER A 125 11.20 1.48 10.41
C SER A 125 10.79 2.92 10.74
N LEU A 126 11.44 3.94 10.19
CA LEU A 126 10.99 5.33 10.30
C LEU A 126 9.90 5.67 9.25
N LEU A 127 9.83 4.90 8.17
CA LEU A 127 8.83 5.06 7.11
C LEU A 127 7.59 4.22 7.42
N SER A 128 6.79 4.70 8.37
CA SER A 128 5.56 4.02 8.82
C SER A 128 5.79 2.64 9.46
N GLY A 129 7.02 2.38 9.94
CA GLY A 129 7.35 1.15 10.63
C GLY A 129 7.61 -0.06 9.73
N GLY A 130 8.00 0.19 8.47
CA GLY A 130 8.37 -0.84 7.51
C GLY A 130 9.66 -1.59 7.85
N ASP A 131 9.95 -2.60 7.04
CA ASP A 131 11.14 -3.44 7.11
C ASP A 131 11.72 -3.76 5.71
N TYR A 132 12.34 -4.93 5.51
CA TYR A 132 13.00 -5.30 4.25
C TYR A 132 12.47 -6.62 3.67
N ASP A 133 11.26 -7.06 4.05
CA ASP A 133 10.67 -8.34 3.63
C ASP A 133 9.90 -8.29 2.30
N GLY A 134 9.75 -7.09 1.74
CA GLY A 134 8.98 -6.84 0.51
C GLY A 134 8.56 -5.39 0.32
N ASP A 135 8.76 -4.55 1.33
CA ASP A 135 8.36 -3.14 1.31
C ASP A 135 8.88 -2.36 0.10
N ASN A 136 8.01 -1.45 -0.36
CA ASN A 136 8.26 -0.52 -1.44
C ASN A 136 8.16 0.90 -0.92
N VAL A 137 9.15 1.74 -1.24
CA VAL A 137 9.12 3.15 -0.86
C VAL A 137 9.03 4.04 -2.08
N ALA A 138 8.37 5.19 -1.92
CA ALA A 138 8.42 6.26 -2.91
C ALA A 138 9.65 7.13 -2.64
N ALA A 139 10.57 7.17 -3.60
CA ALA A 139 11.68 8.12 -3.62
C ALA A 139 11.30 9.32 -4.48
N ILE A 140 11.44 10.53 -3.94
CA ILE A 140 11.23 11.79 -4.65
C ILE A 140 12.55 12.55 -4.65
N TRP A 141 13.03 12.93 -5.83
CA TRP A 141 14.23 13.75 -6.02
C TRP A 141 13.94 15.04 -6.79
N ASP A 142 12.67 15.46 -6.84
CA ASP A 142 12.27 16.78 -7.34
C ASP A 142 12.69 17.88 -6.35
N GLU A 143 13.63 18.72 -6.75
CA GLU A 143 14.12 19.86 -5.96
C GLU A 143 13.02 20.85 -5.54
N ASN A 144 11.92 20.94 -6.30
CA ASN A 144 10.79 21.81 -5.93
C ASN A 144 10.01 21.26 -4.72
N ILE A 145 10.21 20.00 -4.36
CA ILE A 145 9.60 19.35 -3.19
C ILE A 145 10.67 19.18 -2.11
N THR A 146 11.83 18.63 -2.45
CA THR A 146 12.86 18.25 -1.47
C THR A 146 13.52 19.45 -0.81
N ASN A 147 13.72 20.57 -1.50
CA ASN A 147 14.37 21.76 -0.91
C ASN A 147 13.52 22.43 0.19
N TYR A 148 12.21 22.21 0.18
CA TYR A 148 11.28 22.77 1.16
C TYR A 148 10.89 21.76 2.25
N PHE A 149 11.35 20.51 2.14
CA PHE A 149 11.08 19.48 3.12
C PHE A 149 12.12 19.53 4.25
N THR A 150 11.66 19.62 5.49
CA THR A 150 12.53 19.57 6.68
C THR A 150 12.22 18.32 7.47
N ASN A 151 13.24 17.50 7.73
CA ASN A 151 13.10 16.32 8.58
C ASN A 151 12.63 16.72 9.97
N TYR A 152 11.65 15.99 10.48
CA TYR A 152 11.17 16.21 11.84
C TYR A 152 12.12 15.55 12.84
N THR A 153 12.52 16.28 13.88
CA THR A 153 13.55 15.84 14.84
C THR A 153 13.00 15.09 16.04
N ASP A 154 11.71 15.27 16.35
CA ASP A 154 11.12 14.60 17.51
C ASP A 154 10.60 13.20 17.12
N ILE A 155 11.38 12.21 17.57
CA ILE A 155 11.16 10.79 17.30
C ILE A 155 9.93 10.23 18.01
N THR A 156 9.36 10.93 18.97
CA THR A 156 8.15 10.49 19.69
C THR A 156 6.90 10.50 18.78
N LEU A 157 6.93 11.22 17.66
CA LEU A 157 5.90 11.08 16.62
C LEU A 157 6.04 9.77 15.86
N ALA A 158 7.27 9.38 15.54
CA ALA A 158 7.55 8.14 14.81
C ALA A 158 7.42 6.89 15.69
N ARG A 159 7.51 7.05 17.02
CA ARG A 159 7.52 5.93 17.97
C ARG A 159 6.58 6.16 19.14
N PRO A 160 5.64 5.22 19.38
CA PRO A 160 4.84 5.27 20.59
C PRO A 160 5.71 5.11 21.84
N SER A 161 5.20 5.61 22.96
CA SER A 161 5.75 5.34 24.29
C SER A 161 5.89 3.82 24.53
N PRO A 162 6.90 3.36 25.30
CA PRO A 162 7.04 1.96 25.69
C PRO A 162 5.76 1.37 26.32
N ASP A 163 5.01 2.18 27.06
CA ASP A 163 3.79 1.76 27.75
C ASP A 163 2.54 1.81 26.84
N PHE A 164 2.65 2.40 25.65
CA PHE A 164 1.51 2.59 24.74
C PHE A 164 0.83 1.27 24.40
N GLU A 165 1.62 0.23 24.12
CA GLU A 165 1.07 -1.08 23.81
C GLU A 165 0.32 -1.64 25.03
N THR A 166 0.90 -1.60 26.23
CA THR A 166 0.21 -2.10 27.43
C THR A 166 -1.07 -1.34 27.78
N GLN A 167 -1.14 -0.05 27.46
CA GLN A 167 -2.30 0.80 27.78
C GLN A 167 -3.44 0.66 26.78
N ASN A 168 -3.13 0.45 25.51
CA ASN A 168 -4.13 0.50 24.44
C ASN A 168 -4.49 -0.89 23.89
N PHE A 169 -3.72 -1.91 24.25
CA PHE A 169 -3.78 -3.20 23.60
C PHE A 169 -3.64 -4.35 24.59
N ASN A 170 -4.55 -5.33 24.51
CA ASN A 170 -4.46 -6.55 25.30
C ASN A 170 -3.78 -7.68 24.52
N LYS A 171 -2.61 -8.12 24.98
CA LYS A 171 -1.86 -9.21 24.33
C LYS A 171 -2.15 -10.58 24.95
N SER A 172 -2.76 -11.50 24.20
CA SER A 172 -2.82 -12.93 24.55
C SER A 172 -1.61 -13.67 23.98
N ASN A 173 -0.64 -13.98 24.86
CA ASN A 173 0.56 -14.74 24.52
C ASN A 173 0.38 -16.27 24.61
N GLU A 174 -0.86 -16.78 24.56
CA GLU A 174 -1.11 -18.21 24.67
C GLU A 174 -0.62 -18.95 23.41
N VAL A 175 0.46 -19.72 23.57
CA VAL A 175 1.02 -20.56 22.51
C VAL A 175 0.32 -21.92 22.51
N LEU A 176 0.12 -22.51 21.33
CA LEU A 176 -0.47 -23.85 21.20
C LEU A 176 0.28 -24.92 22.02
N LYS A 177 1.58 -24.74 22.24
CA LYS A 177 2.41 -25.63 23.07
C LYS A 177 1.94 -25.66 24.53
N ASP A 178 1.57 -24.50 25.08
CA ASP A 178 1.09 -24.38 26.46
C ASP A 178 -0.27 -25.07 26.64
N LEU A 179 -1.09 -25.08 25.60
CA LEU A 179 -2.40 -25.76 25.58
C LEU A 179 -2.27 -27.28 25.49
N THR A 180 -1.21 -27.81 24.87
CA THR A 180 -0.97 -29.27 24.75
C THR A 180 -0.40 -29.93 26.00
N ALA A 181 0.12 -29.13 26.94
CA ALA A 181 0.74 -29.59 28.19
C ALA A 181 -0.28 -30.01 29.26
N SER A 182 -1.57 -29.64 29.12
CA SER A 182 -2.62 -30.00 30.09
C SER A 182 -3.36 -31.28 29.64
N PRO A 183 -3.25 -32.41 30.38
CA PRO A 183 -3.67 -33.72 29.89
C PRO A 183 -5.18 -33.99 29.91
N SER A 184 -6.01 -33.16 30.54
CA SER A 184 -7.38 -33.56 30.93
C SER A 184 -8.51 -33.10 30.00
N SER A 185 -8.26 -32.37 28.91
CA SER A 185 -9.33 -31.89 28.00
C SER A 185 -8.83 -31.61 26.57
N ARG A 186 -7.94 -32.47 26.08
CA ARG A 186 -7.14 -32.29 24.86
C ARG A 186 -7.95 -32.01 23.58
N GLY A 187 -9.14 -32.60 23.44
CA GLY A 187 -10.01 -32.35 22.26
C GLY A 187 -10.81 -31.04 22.36
N HIS A 188 -11.51 -30.86 23.48
CA HIS A 188 -12.46 -29.75 23.63
C HIS A 188 -11.79 -28.38 23.76
N ILE A 189 -10.65 -28.29 24.48
CA ILE A 189 -9.93 -27.00 24.64
C ILE A 189 -9.32 -26.55 23.30
N ILE A 190 -8.74 -27.47 22.52
CA ILE A 190 -8.16 -27.15 21.21
C ILE A 190 -9.26 -26.72 20.25
N GLU A 191 -10.40 -27.41 20.25
CA GLU A 191 -11.56 -27.04 19.42
C GLU A 191 -12.11 -25.65 19.78
N VAL A 192 -12.28 -25.33 21.07
CA VAL A 192 -12.73 -24.01 21.52
C VAL A 192 -11.75 -22.92 21.09
N LYS A 193 -10.45 -23.11 21.33
CA LYS A 193 -9.41 -22.12 20.94
C LYS A 193 -9.27 -21.97 19.42
N LEU A 194 -9.49 -23.05 18.67
CA LEU A 194 -9.51 -23.00 17.21
C LEU A 194 -10.75 -22.23 16.71
N ARG A 195 -11.93 -22.48 17.28
CA ARG A 195 -13.16 -21.73 16.99
C ARG A 195 -13.01 -20.25 17.34
N GLU A 196 -12.42 -19.93 18.50
CA GLU A 196 -12.09 -18.56 18.89
C GLU A 196 -11.13 -17.91 17.89
N ALA A 197 -10.08 -18.62 17.46
CA ALA A 197 -9.12 -18.10 16.47
C ALA A 197 -9.77 -17.87 15.10
N ILE A 198 -10.62 -18.79 14.64
CA ILE A 198 -11.37 -18.66 13.39
C ILE A 198 -12.36 -17.48 13.47
N LEU A 199 -13.10 -17.37 14.57
CA LEU A 199 -14.05 -16.27 14.78
C LEU A 199 -13.34 -14.92 14.91
N ALA A 200 -12.19 -14.88 15.60
CA ALA A 200 -11.34 -13.70 15.68
C ALA A 200 -10.81 -13.31 14.29
N GLY A 201 -10.42 -14.27 13.46
CA GLY A 201 -10.06 -14.06 12.06
C GLY A 201 -11.22 -13.50 11.23
N ALA A 202 -12.41 -14.09 11.34
CA ALA A 202 -13.60 -13.67 10.60
C ALA A 202 -14.14 -12.29 11.01
N THR A 203 -13.81 -11.82 12.22
CA THR A 203 -14.20 -10.49 12.73
C THR A 203 -13.08 -9.45 12.64
N LYS A 204 -11.88 -9.85 12.14
CA LYS A 204 -10.64 -9.07 12.15
C LYS A 204 -10.62 -7.91 11.15
N GLU A 205 -11.35 -8.02 10.04
CA GLU A 205 -11.22 -7.14 8.87
C GLU A 205 -11.74 -5.71 9.05
N LYS A 206 -12.46 -5.38 10.14
CA LYS A 206 -13.13 -4.07 10.25
C LYS A 206 -12.41 -3.00 11.07
N ARG A 207 -11.39 -3.36 11.85
CA ARG A 207 -10.80 -2.40 12.82
C ARG A 207 -9.76 -1.50 12.17
N GLU A 208 -8.85 -2.03 11.36
CA GLU A 208 -7.81 -1.22 10.70
C GLU A 208 -8.42 -0.11 9.83
N GLY A 209 -9.37 -0.45 8.96
CA GLY A 209 -10.05 0.55 8.12
C GLY A 209 -10.78 1.63 8.92
N LEU A 210 -11.34 1.28 10.09
CA LEU A 210 -11.99 2.24 10.98
C LEU A 210 -10.98 3.18 11.66
N TYR A 211 -9.85 2.66 12.14
CA TYR A 211 -8.78 3.48 12.73
C TYR A 211 -8.09 4.36 11.69
N ASN A 212 -7.92 3.87 10.46
CA ASN A 212 -7.46 4.68 9.33
C ASN A 212 -8.44 5.83 9.05
N LEU A 213 -9.75 5.55 9.03
CA LEU A 213 -10.77 6.58 8.87
C LEU A 213 -10.72 7.62 10.00
N PHE A 214 -10.66 7.20 11.26
CA PHE A 214 -10.56 8.11 12.41
C PHE A 214 -9.29 8.95 12.36
N TYR A 215 -8.15 8.35 12.02
CA TYR A 215 -6.90 9.07 11.82
C TYR A 215 -7.05 10.15 10.74
N ARG A 216 -7.57 9.80 9.56
CA ARG A 216 -7.77 10.75 8.46
C ARG A 216 -8.73 11.90 8.83
N LEU A 217 -9.82 11.61 9.53
CA LEU A 217 -10.76 12.62 10.02
C LEU A 217 -10.11 13.53 11.07
N SER A 218 -9.30 12.96 11.96
CA SER A 218 -8.56 13.72 12.97
C SER A 218 -7.51 14.63 12.34
N VAL A 219 -6.74 14.14 11.35
CA VAL A 219 -5.80 14.97 10.56
C VAL A 219 -6.54 16.13 9.89
N TYR A 220 -7.68 15.86 9.26
CA TYR A 220 -8.47 16.88 8.58
C TYR A 220 -9.01 17.96 9.53
N LYS A 221 -9.50 17.55 10.71
CA LYS A 221 -10.13 18.46 11.68
C LYS A 221 -9.12 19.19 12.57
N ASN A 222 -8.12 18.47 13.06
CA ASN A 222 -7.24 18.91 14.15
C ASN A 222 -5.79 19.16 13.68
N GLY A 223 -5.39 18.65 12.50
CA GLY A 223 -4.02 18.72 11.99
C GLY A 223 -3.12 17.58 12.49
N LEU A 224 -1.94 17.43 11.85
CA LEU A 224 -1.01 16.31 12.13
C LEU A 224 -0.37 16.34 13.53
N SER A 225 -0.14 17.54 14.07
CA SER A 225 0.55 17.72 15.36
C SER A 225 -0.36 17.58 16.58
N HIS A 226 -1.66 17.33 16.38
CA HIS A 226 -2.60 17.24 17.48
C HIS A 226 -2.43 15.92 18.26
N PRO A 227 -2.42 15.92 19.61
CA PRO A 227 -2.18 14.71 20.42
C PRO A 227 -3.10 13.54 20.08
N GLU A 228 -4.37 13.82 19.76
CA GLU A 228 -5.33 12.78 19.36
C GLU A 228 -4.97 12.16 18.00
N THR A 229 -4.49 12.97 17.05
CA THR A 229 -4.07 12.51 15.72
C THR A 229 -2.83 11.64 15.83
N ILE A 230 -1.88 12.03 16.68
CA ILE A 230 -0.67 11.26 16.99
C ILE A 230 -1.05 9.92 17.63
N ARG A 231 -1.95 9.93 18.64
CA ARG A 231 -2.45 8.71 19.28
C ARG A 231 -3.10 7.78 18.27
N LEU A 232 -3.96 8.30 17.39
CA LEU A 232 -4.63 7.51 16.35
C LEU A 232 -3.63 6.94 15.33
N GLY A 233 -2.58 7.69 15.00
CA GLY A 233 -1.47 7.20 14.17
C GLY A 233 -0.75 6.01 14.83
N HIS A 234 -0.43 6.13 16.12
CA HIS A 234 0.16 5.03 16.89
C HIS A 234 -0.79 3.83 17.05
N MET A 235 -2.10 4.06 17.18
CA MET A 235 -3.10 2.99 17.19
C MET A 235 -3.12 2.24 15.86
N LEU A 236 -3.17 2.96 14.73
CA LEU A 236 -3.15 2.37 13.40
C LEU A 236 -1.88 1.54 13.17
N TYR A 237 -0.72 2.08 13.54
CA TYR A 237 0.56 1.38 13.50
C TYR A 237 0.55 0.10 14.36
N GLY A 238 0.03 0.18 15.59
CA GLY A 238 -0.09 -0.98 16.47
C GLY A 238 -0.99 -2.09 15.89
N PHE A 239 -2.09 -1.71 15.22
CA PHE A 239 -2.90 -2.66 14.47
C PHE A 239 -2.11 -3.28 13.31
N GLN A 240 -1.43 -2.52 12.46
CA GLN A 240 -0.65 -3.09 11.34
C GLN A 240 0.42 -4.08 11.80
N LYS A 241 1.17 -3.73 12.85
CA LYS A 241 2.18 -4.61 13.45
C LYS A 241 1.58 -5.90 14.04
N ALA A 242 0.34 -5.83 14.56
CA ALA A 242 -0.43 -7.01 14.97
C ALA A 242 -0.65 -8.01 13.83
N TYR A 243 -0.89 -7.50 12.62
CA TYR A 243 -1.20 -8.33 11.46
C TYR A 243 0.05 -9.05 10.96
N LEU A 244 1.21 -8.35 10.93
CA LEU A 244 2.46 -8.89 10.41
C LEU A 244 3.11 -9.95 11.30
N LEU A 245 3.04 -9.81 12.63
CA LEU A 245 3.79 -10.68 13.53
C LEU A 245 3.25 -12.11 13.68
N GLY A 246 2.10 -12.47 13.09
CA GLY A 246 1.52 -13.83 13.13
C GLY A 246 1.23 -14.41 14.53
N GLY A 247 1.69 -13.75 15.57
CA GLY A 247 1.49 -14.03 16.98
C GLY A 247 0.29 -13.24 17.45
N ARG A 248 -0.76 -13.99 17.77
CA ARG A 248 -1.96 -13.60 18.51
C ARG A 248 -1.67 -12.40 19.42
N PRO A 249 -2.36 -11.28 19.18
CA PRO A 249 -3.38 -10.95 20.15
C PRO A 249 -4.64 -10.32 19.57
N ILE A 250 -5.75 -10.56 20.27
CA ILE A 250 -7.00 -9.86 20.03
C ILE A 250 -6.83 -8.46 20.63
N PHE A 251 -6.41 -7.52 19.79
CA PHE A 251 -6.30 -6.12 20.15
C PHE A 251 -7.71 -5.54 20.38
N ILE A 252 -8.20 -5.62 21.61
CA ILE A 252 -9.38 -4.87 22.06
C ILE A 252 -8.87 -3.51 22.53
N ALA A 253 -9.12 -2.48 21.73
CA ALA A 253 -8.87 -1.11 22.15
C ALA A 253 -9.91 -0.69 23.19
N HIS A 254 -9.46 -0.05 24.26
CA HIS A 254 -10.33 0.62 25.22
C HIS A 254 -10.83 1.95 24.61
N PHE A 255 -12.14 2.17 24.71
CA PHE A 255 -12.80 3.46 24.50
C PHE A 255 -12.86 4.23 25.81
#